data_AF-H9MAU0-F1
#
_entry.id   AF-H9MAU0-F1
#
_cell.length_a   1.000
_cell.length_b   1.000
_cell.length_c   1.000
_cell.angle_alpha   90.00
_cell.angle_beta   90.00
_cell.angle_gamma   90.00
#
_symmetry.space_group_name_H-M   'P 1'
#
loop_
_entity.id
_entity.type
_entity.pdbx_description
1 polymer ?
#
loop_
_entity_poly.entity_id
_entity_poly.type
_entity_poly.pdbx_seq_one_letter_code
_entity_poly.pdbx_strand_id
1 'polypeptide(L)' 'ENPGTLAPTGLFIGGTKYMVIQGEPGSVIRGKKGSGGVTLKKTNCALVIGIYDEPVTPGDCNMVVERLGDYLIDQNF' A
#
# COMPACT_ATOMS: atom_id res chain seq x y z
N GLU A 1 -16.58 1.23 3.92
CA GLU A 1 -16.45 1.13 2.45
C GLU A 1 -15.89 -0.24 2.09
N ASN A 2 -16.29 -0.78 0.94
CA ASN A 2 -16.06 -2.19 0.60
C ASN A 2 -14.59 -2.45 0.19
N PRO A 3 -13.86 -3.36 0.88
CA PRO A 3 -12.50 -3.75 0.52
C PRO A 3 -12.53 -4.49 -0.81
N GLY A 4 -12.30 -3.79 -1.92
CA GLY A 4 -12.35 -4.37 -3.26
C GLY A 4 -12.81 -3.44 -4.37
N THR A 5 -13.26 -2.21 -4.07
CA THR A 5 -13.68 -1.23 -5.08
C THR A 5 -12.60 -0.91 -6.12
N LEU A 6 -11.32 -1.03 -5.76
CA LEU A 6 -10.17 -0.76 -6.65
C LEU A 6 -9.72 -1.98 -7.46
N ALA A 7 -10.19 -3.19 -7.16
CA ALA A 7 -9.78 -4.39 -7.89
C ALA A 7 -10.18 -4.37 -9.39
N PRO A 8 -11.38 -3.90 -9.78
CA PRO A 8 -11.78 -3.85 -11.19
C PRO A 8 -11.09 -2.74 -12.00
N THR A 9 -10.81 -1.59 -11.37
CA THR A 9 -10.29 -0.39 -12.05
C THR A 9 -8.76 -0.31 -12.02
N GLY A 10 -8.15 -0.87 -10.98
CA GLY A 10 -6.72 -0.74 -10.65
C GLY A 10 -6.44 0.44 -9.73
N LEU A 11 -5.28 0.40 -9.08
CA LEU A 11 -4.79 1.47 -8.22
C LEU A 11 -3.95 2.45 -9.04
N PHE A 12 -4.30 3.73 -9.03
CA PHE A 12 -3.56 4.76 -9.77
C PHE A 12 -2.81 5.68 -8.80
N ILE A 13 -1.51 5.83 -9.02
CA ILE A 13 -0.64 6.77 -8.27
C ILE A 13 0.19 7.54 -9.28
N GLY A 14 0.07 8.86 -9.29
CA GLY A 14 0.82 9.71 -10.23
C GLY A 14 0.62 9.34 -11.70
N GLY A 15 -0.58 8.91 -12.09
CA GLY A 15 -0.90 8.43 -13.45
C GLY A 15 -0.43 7.01 -13.77
N THR A 16 0.32 6.35 -12.87
CA THR A 16 0.75 4.97 -13.04
C THR A 16 -0.31 4.00 -12.51
N LYS A 17 -0.72 3.03 -13.33
CA LYS A 17 -1.63 1.95 -12.95
C LYS A 17 -0.88 0.78 -12.31
N TYR A 18 -1.35 0.36 -11.14
CA TYR A 18 -0.93 -0.83 -10.41
C TYR A 18 -2.10 -1.82 -10.35
N MET A 19 -1.82 -3.10 -10.55
CA MET A 19 -2.77 -4.18 -10.31
C MET A 19 -2.93 -4.38 -8.81
N VAL A 20 -4.15 -4.28 -8.29
CA VAL A 20 -4.42 -4.52 -6.88
C VAL A 20 -4.20 -5.99 -6.56
N ILE A 21 -3.43 -6.26 -5.52
CA ILE A 21 -3.19 -7.60 -4.98
C ILE A 21 -3.71 -7.67 -3.53
N GLN A 22 -3.62 -8.86 -2.92
CA GLN A 22 -4.13 -9.06 -1.57
C GLN A 22 -3.47 -8.13 -0.54
N GLY A 23 -4.28 -7.24 0.02
CA GLY A 23 -3.95 -6.36 1.13
C GLY A 23 -4.62 -6.82 2.43
N GLU A 24 -4.74 -5.90 3.38
CA GLU A 24 -5.51 -6.09 4.61
C GLU A 24 -6.77 -5.22 4.57
N PRO A 25 -7.98 -5.81 4.71
CA PRO A 25 -9.21 -5.05 4.68
C PRO A 25 -9.22 -3.88 5.68
N GLY A 26 -9.41 -2.66 5.17
CA GLY A 26 -9.48 -1.44 5.98
C GLY A 26 -8.14 -0.91 6.52
N SER A 27 -7.03 -1.62 6.31
CA SER A 27 -5.71 -1.29 6.87
C SER A 27 -4.67 -1.07 5.76
N VAL A 28 -4.50 -2.05 4.85
CA VAL A 28 -3.41 -2.06 3.85
C VAL A 28 -3.96 -2.31 2.46
N ILE A 29 -3.51 -1.52 1.48
CA ILE A 29 -3.71 -1.77 0.05
C ILE A 29 -2.35 -2.06 -0.57
N ARG A 30 -2.28 -3.10 -1.41
CA ARG A 30 -1.07 -3.48 -2.13
C ARG A 30 -1.33 -3.48 -3.62
N GLY A 31 -0.36 -3.01 -4.39
CA GLY A 31 -0.39 -2.94 -5.83
C GLY A 31 0.90 -3.48 -6.45
N LYS A 32 0.79 -4.08 -7.64
CA LYS A 32 1.93 -4.59 -8.41
C LYS A 32 1.97 -3.98 -9.81
N LYS A 33 3.17 -3.68 -10.31
CA LYS A 33 3.42 -3.25 -11.69
C LYS A 33 4.75 -3.85 -12.16
N GLY A 34 4.70 -4.91 -12.96
CA GLY A 34 5.90 -5.60 -13.43
C GLY A 34 6.71 -6.19 -12.27
N SER A 35 7.99 -5.83 -12.20
CA SER A 35 8.94 -6.15 -11.12
C SER A 35 8.67 -5.37 -9.83
N GLY A 36 8.18 -4.14 -9.95
CA GLY A 36 7.91 -3.25 -8.83
C GLY A 36 6.47 -3.30 -8.32
N GLY A 37 6.19 -2.41 -7.37
CA GLY A 37 4.86 -2.32 -6.78
C GLY A 37 4.74 -1.17 -5.78
N VAL A 38 3.64 -1.22 -5.03
CA VAL A 38 3.31 -0.21 -4.03
C VAL A 38 2.58 -0.84 -2.85
N THR A 39 2.88 -0.34 -1.66
CA THR A 39 2.15 -0.64 -0.42
C THR A 39 1.63 0.66 0.16
N LEU A 40 0.36 0.65 0.57
CA LEU A 40 -0.29 1.78 1.21
C LEU A 40 -0.85 1.32 2.55
N LYS A 41 -0.44 1.97 3.63
CA LYS A 41 -0.97 1.75 4.98
C LYS A 41 -1.77 2.97 5.41
N LYS A 42 -3.05 2.76 5.70
CA LYS A 42 -3.94 3.79 6.25
C LYS A 42 -3.63 4.00 7.74
N THR A 43 -3.51 5.25 8.16
CA THR A 43 -3.47 5.65 9.58
C THR A 43 -4.75 6.43 9.94
N ASN A 44 -4.83 7.05 11.13
CA ASN A 44 -6.03 7.81 11.50
C ASN A 44 -6.19 9.09 10.69
N CYS A 45 -5.07 9.79 10.40
CA CYS A 45 -5.08 11.07 9.69
C CYS A 45 -4.19 11.12 8.44
N ALA A 46 -3.48 10.03 8.10
CA ALA A 46 -2.57 9.98 6.96
C ALA A 46 -2.63 8.66 6.18
N LEU A 47 -1.92 8.66 5.05
CA LEU A 47 -1.68 7.48 4.22
C LEU A 47 -0.17 7.34 4.01
N VAL A 48 0.41 6.27 4.52
CA VAL A 48 1.82 5.94 4.29
C VAL A 48 1.91 5.19 2.97
N ILE A 49 2.69 5.70 2.01
CA ILE A 49 2.83 5.13 0.67
C ILE A 49 4.29 4.76 0.45
N GLY A 50 4.57 3.48 0.21
CA GLY A 50 5.88 3.00 -0.24
C GLY A 50 5.79 2.43 -1.65
N ILE A 51 6.56 3.00 -2.57
CA ILE A 51 6.72 2.50 -3.93
C ILE A 51 8.09 1.83 -4.01
N TYR A 52 8.16 0.66 -4.62
CA TYR A 52 9.40 -0.10 -4.77
C TYR A 52 9.57 -0.59 -6.20
N ASP A 53 10.82 -0.83 -6.56
CA ASP A 53 11.25 -1.54 -7.77
C ASP A 53 12.43 -2.46 -7.41
N GLU A 54 12.86 -3.28 -8.36
CA GLU A 54 14.03 -4.15 -8.17
C GLU A 54 15.28 -3.33 -7.74
N PRO A 55 16.08 -3.85 -6.79
CA PRO A 55 16.06 -5.20 -6.22
C PRO A 55 15.17 -5.36 -4.96
N VAL A 56 14.38 -4.35 -4.59
CA VAL A 56 13.58 -4.37 -3.36
C VAL A 56 12.40 -5.33 -3.52
N THR A 57 12.24 -6.24 -2.57
CA THR A 57 11.14 -7.21 -2.62
C THR A 57 9.83 -6.59 -2.10
N PRO A 58 8.66 -7.13 -2.50
CA PRO A 58 7.38 -6.71 -1.93
C PRO A 58 7.33 -6.84 -0.41
N GLY A 59 7.97 -7.88 0.16
CA GLY A 59 8.00 -8.12 1.61
C GLY A 59 8.76 -7.02 2.37
N ASP A 60 9.88 -6.56 1.83
CA ASP A 60 10.67 -5.49 2.44
C ASP A 60 9.90 -4.17 2.45
N CYS A 61 9.23 -3.84 1.33
CA CYS A 61 8.39 -2.64 1.26
C CYS A 61 7.22 -2.70 2.24
N ASN A 62 6.53 -3.85 2.32
CA ASN A 62 5.43 -4.05 3.27
C ASN A 62 5.89 -3.82 4.71
N MET A 63 7.01 -4.43 5.10
CA MET A 63 7.54 -4.31 6.46
C MET A 63 7.80 -2.84 6.84
N VAL A 64 8.42 -2.06 5.95
CA VAL A 64 8.76 -0.66 6.25
C VAL A 64 7.50 0.22 6.34
N VAL A 65 6.61 0.10 5.35
CA VAL A 65 5.39 0.92 5.26
C VAL A 65 4.42 0.62 6.41
N GLU A 66 4.23 -0.66 6.72
CA GLU A 66 3.28 -1.08 7.75
C GLU A 66 3.79 -0.74 9.14
N ARG A 67 5.08 -0.98 9.45
CA ARG A 67 5.66 -0.59 10.75
C ARG A 67 5.60 0.91 11.00
N LEU A 68 5.88 1.73 9.97
CA LEU A 68 5.77 3.18 10.11
C LEU A 68 4.32 3.59 10.33
N GLY A 69 3.37 3.01 9.60
CA GLY A 69 1.95 3.32 9.78
C GLY A 69 1.41 2.87 11.13
N ASP A 70 1.81 1.71 11.64
CA ASP A 70 1.45 1.25 12.99
C ASP A 70 2.00 2.19 14.05
N TYR A 71 3.27 2.62 13.92
CA TYR A 71 3.84 3.63 14.81
C TYR A 71 3.05 4.95 14.79
N LEU A 72 2.65 5.44 13.62
CA LEU A 72 1.84 6.65 13.51
C LEU A 72 0.47 6.48 14.17
N ILE A 73 -0.19 5.33 13.99
CA ILE A 73 -1.46 5.01 14.66
C ILE A 73 -1.29 5.03 16.18
N ASP A 74 -0.22 4.43 16.71
CA ASP A 74 0.07 4.40 18.14
C ASP A 74 0.32 5.81 18.71
N GLN A 75 0.85 6.71 17.89
CA GLN A 75 1.03 8.12 18.24
C GLN A 75 -0.25 8.96 18.04
N ASN A 76 -1.39 8.34 17.70
CA ASN A 76 -2.67 8.98 17.38
C ASN A 76 -2.64 9.88 16.13
N PHE A 77 -1.79 9.53 15.16
CA PHE A 77 -1.83 10.04 13.79
C PHE A 77 -2.48 9.02 12.82
#